data_AF-A0AA43I679-F1
#
_entry.id   AF-A0AA43I679-F1
#
_cell.length_a   1.000
_cell.length_b   1.000
_cell.length_c   1.000
_cell.angle_alpha   90.00
_cell.angle_beta   90.00
_cell.angle_gamma   90.00
#
_symmetry.space_group_name_H-M   'P 1'
#
loop_
_entity.id
_entity.type
_entity.pdbx_description
1 polymer ?
#
loop_
_entity_poly.entity_id
_entity_poly.type
_entity_poly.pdbx_seq_one_letter_code
_entity_poly.pdbx_strand_id
1 'polypeptide(L)'
;MSAKNFDGLYLYSTLERYKPESEGYKRHFTILKNQSIWFTTCNKEQQKIGNFFKELDELITLHQRKSKNEIFFNLFYYLGIEWRNLSK
;
A
#
# COMPACT_ATOMS: atom_id res chain seq x y z
N MET A 1 0.74 12.92 -23.89
CA MET A 1 0.76 13.39 -22.48
C MET A 1 2.14 13.13 -21.92
N SER A 2 2.90 14.17 -21.60
CA SER A 2 4.25 14.03 -21.04
C SER A 2 4.13 13.64 -19.57
N ALA A 3 4.87 12.61 -19.14
CA ALA A 3 4.94 12.14 -17.74
C ALA A 3 5.39 13.23 -16.74
N LYS A 4 5.80 14.41 -17.22
CA LYS A 4 6.25 15.54 -16.40
C LYS A 4 5.14 16.27 -15.63
N ASN A 5 3.87 16.06 -15.97
CA ASN A 5 2.74 16.81 -15.38
C ASN A 5 1.83 15.96 -14.48
N PHE A 6 2.30 14.81 -14.00
CA PHE A 6 1.48 13.86 -13.25
C PHE A 6 2.09 13.56 -11.88
N ASP A 7 1.27 13.58 -10.82
CA ASP A 7 1.72 13.19 -9.49
C ASP A 7 1.81 11.66 -9.34
N GLY A 8 3.02 11.14 -9.14
CA GLY A 8 3.26 9.69 -9.10
C GLY A 8 2.58 8.98 -7.92
N LEU A 9 2.46 9.64 -6.77
CA LEU A 9 1.81 9.06 -5.58
C LEU A 9 0.30 8.96 -5.76
N TYR A 10 -0.30 9.96 -6.41
CA TYR A 10 -1.69 9.91 -6.82
C TYR A 10 -1.96 8.81 -7.86
N LEU A 11 -1.04 8.62 -8.83
CA LEU A 11 -1.17 7.52 -9.81
C LEU A 11 -1.19 6.17 -9.10
N TYR A 12 -0.22 5.98 -8.20
CA TYR A 12 -0.03 4.76 -7.45
C TYR A 12 -1.28 4.41 -6.63
N SER A 13 -1.76 5.35 -5.80
CA SER A 13 -2.97 5.15 -4.98
C SER A 13 -4.23 4.90 -5.82
N THR A 14 -4.35 5.54 -6.98
CA THR A 14 -5.45 5.30 -7.92
C THR A 14 -5.37 3.88 -8.51
N LEU A 15 -4.20 3.46 -8.99
CA LEU A 15 -4.02 2.12 -9.57
C LEU A 15 -4.21 1.01 -8.54
N GLU A 16 -3.79 1.23 -7.31
CA GLU A 16 -4.00 0.28 -6.22
C GLU A 16 -5.50 0.12 -5.92
N ARG A 17 -6.25 1.22 -5.88
CA ARG A 17 -7.70 1.20 -5.64
C ARG A 17 -8.49 0.47 -6.72
N TYR A 18 -8.13 0.65 -7.99
CA TYR A 18 -8.83 0.03 -9.12
C TYR A 18 -8.17 -1.26 -9.61
N LYS A 19 -7.23 -1.82 -8.83
CA LYS A 19 -6.53 -3.06 -9.18
C LYS A 19 -7.55 -4.17 -9.44
N PRO A 20 -7.61 -4.72 -10.67
CA PRO A 20 -8.58 -5.75 -10.98
C PRO A 20 -8.27 -7.03 -10.21
N GLU A 21 -9.31 -7.77 -9.85
CA GLU A 21 -9.14 -9.10 -9.29
C GLU A 21 -8.44 -10.03 -10.30
N SER A 22 -7.60 -10.92 -9.79
CA SER A 22 -6.87 -11.86 -10.63
C SER A 22 -7.82 -12.95 -11.13
N GLU A 23 -8.15 -12.94 -12.42
CA GLU A 23 -8.94 -14.00 -13.07
C GLU A 23 -8.07 -15.17 -13.62
N GLY A 24 -6.86 -15.37 -13.08
CA GLY A 24 -5.97 -16.45 -13.50
C GLY A 24 -5.41 -16.27 -14.93
N TYR A 25 -5.63 -17.25 -15.82
CA TYR A 25 -5.03 -17.30 -17.16
C TYR A 25 -5.71 -16.41 -18.22
N LYS A 26 -6.77 -15.66 -17.85
CA LYS A 26 -7.45 -14.75 -18.77
C LYS A 26 -6.60 -13.50 -19.04
N ARG A 27 -6.35 -13.23 -20.33
CA ARG A 27 -5.42 -12.21 -20.82
C ARG A 27 -5.75 -10.81 -20.29
N HIS A 28 -4.91 -10.37 -19.35
CA HIS A 28 -4.95 -9.17 -18.52
C HIS A 28 -5.24 -7.82 -19.20
N PHE A 29 -5.13 -7.68 -20.53
CA PHE A 29 -5.28 -6.37 -21.19
C PHE A 29 -6.72 -5.93 -21.46
N THR A 30 -7.65 -6.87 -21.68
CA THR A 30 -9.06 -6.50 -21.96
C THR A 30 -9.79 -6.05 -20.70
N ILE A 31 -9.43 -6.61 -19.54
CA ILE A 31 -9.98 -6.23 -18.23
C ILE A 31 -9.57 -4.79 -17.89
N LEU A 32 -8.30 -4.45 -18.13
CA LEU A 32 -7.79 -3.09 -17.91
C LEU A 32 -8.39 -2.05 -18.87
N LYS A 33 -8.80 -2.45 -20.08
CA LYS A 33 -9.35 -1.54 -21.10
C LYS A 33 -10.76 -1.01 -20.80
N ASN A 34 -11.55 -1.71 -19.98
CA ASN A 34 -12.95 -1.36 -19.74
C ASN A 34 -13.21 -0.67 -18.41
N GLN A 35 -12.17 -0.29 -17.65
CA GLN A 35 -12.33 0.42 -16.38
C GLN A 35 -12.35 1.94 -16.60
N SER A 36 -13.51 2.56 -16.33
CA SER A 36 -13.62 4.00 -16.23
C SER A 36 -13.07 4.47 -14.88
N ILE A 37 -11.98 5.21 -14.89
CA ILE A 37 -11.37 5.78 -13.69
C ILE A 37 -11.76 7.26 -13.61
N TRP A 38 -12.32 7.67 -12.47
CA TRP A 38 -12.49 9.09 -12.16
C TRP A 38 -11.13 9.69 -11.85
N PHE A 39 -10.74 10.67 -12.68
CA PHE A 39 -9.41 11.25 -12.64
C PHE A 39 -9.49 12.78 -12.47
N THR A 40 -8.93 13.30 -11.39
CA THR A 40 -8.83 14.73 -11.15
C THR A 40 -7.69 15.34 -11.97
N THR A 41 -7.94 16.41 -12.73
CA THR A 41 -6.91 17.11 -13.54
C THR A 41 -6.13 18.19 -12.76
N CYS A 42 -6.54 18.48 -11.52
CA CYS A 42 -5.90 19.48 -10.67
C CYS A 42 -4.65 18.92 -9.97
N ASN A 43 -3.46 19.35 -10.40
CA ASN A 43 -2.19 18.90 -9.83
C ASN A 43 -2.06 19.13 -8.32
N LYS A 44 -2.58 20.25 -7.79
CA LYS A 44 -2.53 20.55 -6.35
C LYS A 44 -3.36 19.54 -5.55
N GLU A 45 -4.49 19.11 -6.10
CA GLU A 45 -5.35 18.13 -5.46
C GLU A 45 -4.73 16.73 -5.53
N GLN A 46 -4.17 16.36 -6.69
CA GLN A 46 -3.44 15.11 -6.84
C GLN A 46 -2.31 14.99 -5.81
N GLN A 47 -1.47 16.02 -5.67
CA GLN A 47 -0.37 16.02 -4.68
C GLN A 47 -0.87 15.87 -3.25
N LYS A 48 -1.94 16.58 -2.87
CA LYS A 48 -2.52 16.46 -1.52
C LYS A 48 -3.03 15.05 -1.25
N ILE A 49 -3.76 14.47 -2.20
CA ILE A 49 -4.32 13.13 -2.07
C ILE A 49 -3.21 12.07 -2.04
N GLY A 50 -2.24 12.17 -2.95
CA GLY A 50 -1.10 11.25 -3.04
C GLY A 50 -0.26 11.26 -1.76
N ASN A 51 0.06 12.44 -1.23
CA ASN A 51 0.80 12.54 0.03
C ASN A 51 0.00 12.01 1.22
N PHE A 52 -1.30 12.32 1.29
CA PHE A 52 -2.17 11.82 2.36
C PHE A 52 -2.19 10.29 2.43
N PHE A 53 -2.39 9.61 1.29
CA PHE A 53 -2.38 8.14 1.27
C PHE A 53 -1.01 7.56 1.61
N LYS A 54 0.08 8.18 1.14
CA LYS A 54 1.42 7.78 1.53
C LYS A 54 1.63 7.85 3.05
N GLU A 55 1.26 8.95 3.68
CA GLU A 55 1.37 9.11 5.14
C GLU A 55 0.50 8.10 5.89
N LEU A 56 -0.70 7.82 5.37
CA LEU A 56 -1.60 6.80 5.92
C LEU A 56 -0.96 5.41 5.88
N ASP A 57 -0.36 5.03 4.75
CA ASP A 57 0.29 3.72 4.58
C ASP A 57 1.52 3.58 5.50
N GLU A 58 2.29 4.65 5.67
CA GLU A 58 3.41 4.69 6.62
C GLU A 58 2.92 4.49 8.07
N LEU A 59 1.81 5.15 8.44
CA LEU A 59 1.20 5.02 9.76
C LEU A 59 0.64 3.62 10.00
N ILE A 60 -0.04 3.04 9.01
CA ILE A 60 -0.54 1.65 9.07
C ILE A 60 0.64 0.69 9.22
N THR A 61 1.68 0.84 8.42
CA THR A 61 2.89 0.00 8.48
C THR A 61 3.56 0.07 9.84
N LEU A 62 3.70 1.28 10.39
CA LEU A 62 4.25 1.49 11.73
C LEU A 62 3.39 0.80 12.81
N HIS A 63 2.07 0.95 12.71
CA HIS A 63 1.13 0.36 13.66
C HIS A 63 1.17 -1.18 13.59
N GLN A 64 1.13 -1.75 12.39
CA GLN A 64 1.24 -3.20 12.19
C GLN A 64 2.55 -3.76 12.71
N ARG A 65 3.67 -3.05 12.50
CA ARG A 65 4.98 -3.46 13.06
C ARG A 65 4.96 -3.47 14.58
N LYS A 66 4.39 -2.44 15.21
CA LYS A 66 4.25 -2.37 16.68
C LYS A 66 3.38 -3.52 17.19
N SER A 67 2.21 -3.75 16.59
CA SER A 67 1.31 -4.85 16.96
C SER A 67 1.97 -6.23 16.80
N LYS A 68 2.66 -6.48 15.68
CA LYS A 68 3.44 -7.71 15.48
C LYS A 68 4.52 -7.88 16.54
N ASN A 69 5.27 -6.82 16.84
CA ASN A 69 6.31 -6.86 17.87
C ASN A 69 5.74 -7.15 19.26
N GLU A 70 4.58 -6.60 19.60
CA GLU A 70 3.90 -6.86 20.87
C GLU A 70 3.39 -8.30 20.96
N ILE A 71 2.74 -8.79 19.91
CA ILE A 71 2.27 -10.19 19.82
C ILE A 71 3.47 -11.14 19.94
N PHE A 72 4.53 -10.87 19.18
CA PHE A 72 5.79 -11.62 19.24
C PHE A 72 6.32 -11.55 20.67
N PHE A 73 6.43 -10.35 21.27
CA PHE A 73 6.88 -10.16 22.64
C PHE A 73 6.16 -11.05 23.65
N ASN A 74 4.84 -10.98 23.63
CA ASN A 74 3.96 -11.76 24.50
C ASN A 74 4.15 -13.26 24.26
N LEU A 75 4.26 -13.70 23.00
CA LEU A 75 4.43 -15.11 22.68
C LEU A 75 5.72 -15.71 23.27
N PHE A 76 6.90 -15.05 23.15
CA PHE A 76 8.12 -15.60 23.77
C PHE A 76 8.08 -15.54 25.29
N TYR A 77 7.44 -14.51 25.88
CA TYR A 77 7.25 -14.44 27.33
C TYR A 77 6.44 -15.65 27.84
N TYR A 78 5.31 -15.96 27.20
CA TYR A 78 4.50 -17.14 27.55
C TYR A 78 5.23 -18.46 27.34
N LEU A 79 6.09 -18.55 26.32
CA LEU A 79 6.87 -19.76 26.02
C LEU A 79 8.17 -19.89 26.82
N GLY A 80 8.53 -18.90 27.64
CA GLY A 80 9.76 -18.92 28.45
C GLY A 80 11.06 -18.86 27.64
N ILE A 81 11.03 -18.31 26.42
CA ILE A 81 12.18 -18.26 25.52
C ILE A 81 12.92 -16.92 25.69
N GLU A 82 14.23 -16.97 25.95
CA GLU A 82 15.07 -15.76 26.00
C GLU A 82 15.32 -15.16 24.61
N TRP A 83 14.94 -13.89 24.44
CA TRP A 83 15.17 -13.06 23.25
C TRP A 83 16.62 -13.06 22.75
N ARG A 84 17.58 -13.26 23.65
CA ARG A 84 19.02 -13.18 23.37
C ARG A 84 19.53 -14.30 22.46
N ASN A 85 18.78 -15.39 22.32
CA ASN A 85 19.19 -16.58 21.55
C ASN A 85 18.71 -16.60 20.10
N LEU A 86 17.84 -15.65 19.69
CA LEU A 86 17.22 -15.63 18.36
C LEU A 86 17.76 -14.53 17.43
N SER A 87 18.64 -13.66 17.92
CA SER A 87 19.26 -12.58 17.13
C SER A 87 20.65 -12.93 16.58
N LYS A 88 20.97 -14.23 16.44
CA LYS A 88 22.20 -14.71 15.81
C LYS A 88 21.93 -15.23 14.40
#